data_AF-A0A1S3DF86-F1
#
_entry.id   AF-A0A1S3DF86-F1
#
_cell.length_a   1.000
_cell.length_b   1.000
_cell.length_c   1.000
_cell.angle_alpha   90.00
_cell.angle_beta   90.00
_cell.angle_gamma   90.00
#
_symmetry.space_group_name_H-M   'P 1'
#
loop_
_entity.id
_entity.type
_entity.pdbx_description
1 polymer ?
#
loop_
_entity_poly.entity_id
_entity_poly.type
_entity_poly.pdbx_seq_one_letter_code
_entity_poly.pdbx_strand_id
1 'polypeptide(L)'
;MTIKWKNGKYTEPPWMSPSSRQIVRSMLQVEPGKRIKIQDLLGHNWVKMGPEDNPVSFRPDHELREKDDDVIKVMADHKQLSPDDMWSQLNEWTYNYDTCTYLLLLSRKKQGLPLRLNTEFTRKYRSRQQRLFKHSPRVSSAVNTNIRL
;
A
#
# COMPACT_ATOMS: atom_id res chain seq x y z
N MET A 1 6.59 -9.69 30.87
CA MET A 1 7.93 -9.35 30.36
C MET A 1 8.07 -7.84 30.35
N THR A 2 8.84 -7.25 31.26
CA THR A 2 8.91 -5.80 31.47
C THR A 2 10.23 -5.29 30.93
N ILE A 3 10.20 -4.54 29.83
CA ILE A 3 11.41 -4.00 29.19
C ILE A 3 12.00 -2.91 30.10
N LYS A 4 13.26 -3.05 30.53
CA LYS A 4 13.97 -2.10 31.42
C LYS A 4 14.52 -0.90 30.61
N TRP A 5 13.69 0.09 30.30
CA TRP A 5 14.15 1.35 29.66
C TRP A 5 13.82 2.62 30.47
N LYS A 6 13.57 2.48 31.78
CA LYS A 6 13.04 3.56 32.63
C LYS A 6 13.96 4.78 32.83
N ASN A 7 15.25 4.70 32.51
CA ASN A 7 16.21 5.75 32.87
C ASN A 7 16.78 6.54 31.68
N GLY A 8 16.51 6.16 30.42
CA GLY A 8 17.04 6.88 29.24
C GLY A 8 18.56 6.96 29.11
N LYS A 9 19.31 6.25 29.96
CA LYS A 9 20.78 6.28 29.98
C LYS A 9 21.33 5.33 28.92
N TYR A 10 22.10 5.86 27.99
CA TYR A 10 22.90 5.11 27.04
C TYR A 10 24.34 5.63 27.08
N THR A 11 25.30 4.77 26.78
CA THR A 11 26.72 5.14 26.68
C THR A 11 27.02 5.65 25.28
N GLU A 12 27.55 6.85 25.16
CA GLU A 12 27.98 7.41 23.88
C GLU A 12 29.39 6.92 23.54
N PRO A 13 29.58 6.25 22.39
CA PRO A 13 30.88 5.77 22.02
C PRO A 13 31.81 6.92 21.59
N PRO A 14 33.13 6.82 21.83
CA PRO A 14 34.09 7.87 21.53
C PRO A 14 34.27 8.15 20.02
N TRP A 15 33.96 7.17 19.16
CA TRP A 15 34.00 7.32 17.70
C TRP A 15 32.81 8.09 17.10
N MET A 16 31.84 8.50 17.92
CA MET A 16 30.64 9.18 17.42
C MET A 16 30.86 10.69 17.25
N SER A 17 30.60 11.19 16.04
CA SER A 17 30.69 12.64 15.78
C SER A 17 29.74 13.45 16.67
N PRO A 18 30.07 14.71 17.02
CA PRO A 18 29.23 15.55 17.86
C PRO A 18 27.79 15.70 17.34
N SER A 19 27.63 15.87 16.02
CA SER A 19 26.32 16.00 15.37
C SER A 19 25.50 14.70 15.44
N SER A 20 26.16 13.54 15.37
CA SER A 20 25.51 12.23 15.55
C SER A 20 25.03 12.04 16.99
N ARG A 21 25.82 12.48 17.98
CA ARG A 21 25.39 12.46 19.40
C ARG A 21 24.19 13.37 19.63
N GLN A 22 24.22 14.57 19.05
CA GLN A 22 23.13 15.54 19.19
C GLN A 22 21.80 15.00 18.66
N ILE A 23 21.77 14.40 17.47
CA ILE A 23 20.54 13.84 16.91
C ILE A 23 20.01 12.66 17.73
N VAL A 24 20.91 11.76 18.17
CA VAL A 24 20.54 10.61 19.01
C VAL A 24 19.96 11.07 20.36
N ARG A 25 20.55 12.09 21.00
CA ARG A 25 19.99 12.72 22.21
C ARG A 25 18.60 13.29 21.96
N SER A 26 18.40 13.99 20.85
CA SER A 26 17.11 14.61 20.52
C SER A 26 16.00 13.58 20.19
N MET A 27 16.37 12.41 19.67
CA MET A 27 15.44 11.30 19.38
C MET A 27 15.17 10.41 20.60
N LEU A 28 16.19 10.07 21.39
CA LEU A 28 16.13 9.19 22.55
C LEU A 28 15.73 9.92 23.84
N GLN A 29 14.65 10.70 23.77
CA GLN A 29 14.06 11.37 24.92
C GLN A 29 13.09 10.44 25.67
N VAL A 30 13.23 10.38 26.99
CA VAL A 30 12.33 9.61 27.89
C VAL A 30 10.93 10.19 27.86
N GLU A 31 10.82 11.51 27.87
CA GLU A 31 9.55 12.23 27.71
C GLU A 31 9.22 12.39 26.22
N PRO A 32 8.05 11.92 25.75
CA PRO A 32 7.65 12.04 24.36
C PRO A 32 7.54 13.50 23.88
N GLY A 33 7.14 14.43 24.76
CA GLY A 33 6.98 15.85 24.41
C GLY A 33 8.30 16.58 24.13
N LYS A 34 9.42 16.07 24.65
CA LYS A 34 10.76 16.60 24.39
C LYS A 34 11.42 15.96 23.18
N ARG A 35 10.83 14.90 22.63
CA ARG A 35 11.35 14.21 21.43
C ARG A 35 11.23 15.14 20.23
N ILE A 36 12.31 15.23 19.45
CA ILE A 36 12.34 16.01 18.21
C ILE A 36 11.18 15.61 17.29
N LYS A 37 10.51 16.60 16.67
CA LYS A 37 9.48 16.35 15.66
C LYS A 37 10.12 15.93 14.34
N ILE A 38 9.37 15.18 13.54
CA ILE A 38 9.85 14.73 12.21
C ILE A 38 10.23 15.93 11.34
N GLN A 39 9.46 17.03 11.37
CA GLN A 39 9.75 18.23 10.59
C GLN A 39 11.11 18.85 10.96
N ASP A 40 11.41 18.95 12.26
CA ASP A 40 12.68 19.49 12.76
C ASP A 40 13.86 18.55 12.48
N LEU A 41 13.59 17.23 12.50
CA LEU A 41 14.57 16.20 12.19
C LEU A 41 15.03 16.27 10.73
N LEU A 42 14.09 16.43 9.80
CA LEU A 42 14.38 16.57 8.36
C LEU A 42 15.24 17.82 8.07
N GLY A 43 15.12 18.85 8.92
CA GLY A 43 15.92 20.07 8.86
C GLY A 43 17.31 19.97 9.49
N HIS A 44 17.60 18.90 10.25
CA HIS A 44 18.79 18.80 11.09
C HIS A 44 20.07 18.64 10.24
N ASN A 45 21.12 19.38 10.60
CA ASN A 45 22.40 19.40 9.87
C ASN A 45 22.97 17.99 9.67
N TRP A 46 22.84 17.09 10.66
CA TRP A 46 23.28 15.70 10.51
C TRP A 46 22.55 14.93 9.41
N VAL A 47 21.24 15.17 9.24
CA VAL A 47 20.44 14.52 8.18
C VAL A 47 20.81 15.09 6.81
N LYS A 48 21.17 16.37 6.75
CA LYS A 48 21.62 17.04 5.52
C LYS A 48 23.09 16.81 5.18
N MET A 49 23.90 16.27 6.09
CA MET A 49 25.33 15.98 5.90
C MET A 49 25.56 14.72 5.02
N GLY A 50 24.79 14.57 3.95
CA GLY A 50 24.96 13.54 2.93
C GLY A 50 25.68 14.06 1.68
N PRO A 51 26.10 13.18 0.75
CA PRO A 51 26.78 13.57 -0.50
C PRO A 51 25.90 14.42 -1.43
N GLU A 52 24.59 14.36 -1.23
CA GLU A 52 23.59 15.13 -1.95
C GLU A 52 22.96 16.10 -0.96
N ASP A 53 22.99 17.40 -1.24
CA ASP A 53 22.25 18.46 -0.52
C ASP A 53 20.72 18.30 -0.68
N ASN A 54 20.24 17.07 -0.82
CA ASN A 54 18.85 16.77 -1.06
C ASN A 54 18.15 16.52 0.28
N PRO A 55 17.26 17.42 0.73
CA PRO A 55 16.50 17.18 1.95
C PRO A 55 15.64 15.93 1.79
N VAL A 56 15.59 15.11 2.84
CA VAL A 56 14.76 13.89 2.86
C VAL A 56 13.32 14.25 2.48
N SER A 57 12.85 13.74 1.35
CA SER A 57 11.51 14.01 0.84
C SER A 57 10.49 13.22 1.64
N PHE A 58 9.60 13.92 2.35
CA PHE A 58 8.44 13.31 3.00
C PHE A 58 7.30 12.98 2.02
N ARG A 59 7.39 13.50 0.79
CA ARG A 59 6.35 13.25 -0.21
C ARG A 59 6.35 11.77 -0.56
N PRO A 60 5.17 11.10 -0.55
CA PRO A 60 5.09 9.76 -1.10
C PRO A 60 5.58 9.83 -2.55
N ASP A 61 6.59 9.03 -2.86
CA ASP A 61 7.27 8.97 -4.16
C ASP A 61 6.34 8.48 -5.30
N HIS A 62 5.07 8.25 -4.98
CA HIS A 62 4.07 7.81 -5.92
C HIS A 62 2.72 8.37 -5.53
N GLU A 63 2.08 9.05 -6.48
CA GLU A 63 0.63 9.17 -6.47
C GLU A 63 0.10 7.75 -6.67
N LEU A 64 -0.29 7.09 -5.58
CA LEU A 64 -0.95 5.78 -5.64
C LEU A 64 -2.11 5.74 -6.64
N ARG A 65 -2.63 6.92 -7.02
CA ARG A 65 -3.78 7.14 -7.90
C ARG A 65 -3.44 7.43 -9.35
N GLU A 66 -2.17 7.34 -9.76
CA GLU A 66 -1.81 7.52 -11.16
C GLU A 66 -2.43 6.41 -12.02
N LYS A 67 -3.03 6.80 -13.14
CA LYS A 67 -3.61 5.89 -14.12
C LYS A 67 -2.51 5.35 -15.04
N ASP A 68 -2.28 4.04 -15.00
CA ASP A 68 -1.34 3.37 -15.91
C ASP A 68 -2.09 2.56 -16.97
N ASP A 69 -2.13 3.07 -18.19
CA ASP A 69 -2.88 2.46 -19.30
C ASP A 69 -2.36 1.06 -19.68
N ASP A 70 -1.06 0.78 -19.50
CA ASP A 70 -0.49 -0.53 -19.84
C ASP A 70 -0.92 -1.59 -18.82
N VAL A 71 -0.91 -1.24 -17.54
CA VAL A 71 -1.39 -2.12 -16.46
C VAL A 71 -2.88 -2.36 -16.62
N ILE A 72 -3.66 -1.33 -16.94
CA ILE A 72 -5.12 -1.44 -17.13
C ILE A 72 -5.44 -2.35 -18.32
N LYS A 73 -4.73 -2.23 -19.45
CA LYS A 73 -4.90 -3.13 -20.61
C LYS A 73 -4.66 -4.58 -20.24
N VAL A 74 -3.57 -4.89 -19.54
CA VAL A 74 -3.25 -6.27 -19.11
C VAL A 74 -4.31 -6.82 -18.15
N MET A 75 -4.86 -5.99 -17.27
CA MET A 75 -5.95 -6.39 -16.37
C MET A 75 -7.29 -6.56 -17.10
N ALA A 76 -7.60 -5.68 -18.04
CA ALA A 76 -8.79 -5.73 -18.88
C ALA A 76 -8.80 -6.99 -19.75
N ASP A 77 -7.67 -7.31 -20.39
CA ASP A 77 -7.47 -8.55 -21.15
C ASP A 77 -7.66 -9.80 -20.28
N HIS A 78 -7.15 -9.77 -19.04
CA HIS A 78 -7.28 -10.88 -18.10
C HIS A 78 -8.73 -11.13 -17.66
N LYS A 79 -9.53 -10.07 -17.54
CA LYS A 79 -10.93 -10.14 -17.08
C LYS A 79 -11.96 -10.19 -18.19
N GLN A 80 -11.55 -9.92 -19.44
CA GLN A 80 -12.42 -9.75 -20.60
C GLN A 80 -13.38 -8.57 -20.41
N LEU A 81 -12.86 -7.44 -19.93
CA LEU A 81 -13.58 -6.17 -19.75
C LEU A 81 -13.01 -5.11 -20.68
N SER A 82 -13.74 -4.01 -20.90
CA SER A 82 -13.16 -2.85 -21.57
C SER A 82 -12.15 -2.17 -20.63
N PRO A 83 -11.08 -1.54 -21.16
CA PRO A 83 -10.14 -0.77 -20.36
C PRO A 83 -10.81 0.36 -19.55
N ASP A 84 -11.86 0.97 -20.09
CA ASP A 84 -12.59 2.06 -19.44
C ASP A 84 -13.45 1.55 -18.26
N ASP A 85 -14.11 0.40 -18.41
CA ASP A 85 -14.84 -0.24 -17.30
C ASP A 85 -13.88 -0.70 -16.20
N MET A 86 -12.72 -1.25 -16.59
CA MET A 86 -11.69 -1.68 -15.64
C MET A 86 -11.13 -0.48 -14.86
N TRP A 87 -10.88 0.65 -15.52
CA TRP A 87 -10.44 1.86 -14.84
C TRP A 87 -11.52 2.43 -13.91
N SER A 88 -12.78 2.42 -14.35
CA SER A 88 -13.90 2.90 -13.54
C SER A 88 -14.01 2.12 -12.22
N GLN A 89 -13.83 0.79 -12.26
CA GLN A 89 -13.79 -0.07 -11.07
C GLN A 89 -12.57 0.19 -10.17
N LEU A 90 -11.40 0.48 -10.75
CA LEU A 90 -10.17 0.75 -9.98
C LEU A 90 -10.15 2.14 -9.35
N ASN A 91 -10.77 3.12 -10.00
CA ASN A 91 -10.82 4.51 -9.54
C ASN A 91 -11.67 4.71 -8.28
N GLU A 92 -12.50 3.74 -7.91
CA GLU A 92 -13.23 3.73 -6.64
C GLU A 92 -12.33 3.47 -5.42
N TRP A 93 -11.09 2.98 -5.61
CA TRP A 93 -10.12 2.70 -4.54
C TRP A 93 -10.69 1.84 -3.39
N THR A 94 -11.48 0.83 -3.71
CA THR A 94 -12.11 -0.06 -2.71
C THR A 94 -11.14 -1.08 -2.08
N TYR A 95 -9.84 -1.04 -2.42
CA TYR A 95 -8.79 -1.93 -1.93
C TYR A 95 -9.15 -3.43 -2.05
N ASN A 96 -9.86 -3.77 -3.11
CA ASN A 96 -10.27 -5.13 -3.41
C ASN A 96 -9.12 -5.93 -4.05
N TYR A 97 -9.40 -7.17 -4.45
CA TYR A 97 -8.43 -8.03 -5.14
C TYR A 97 -7.87 -7.37 -6.41
N ASP A 98 -8.67 -6.58 -7.11
CA ASP A 98 -8.29 -5.92 -8.35
C ASP A 98 -7.37 -4.73 -8.09
N THR A 99 -7.69 -3.90 -7.09
CA THR A 99 -6.80 -2.83 -6.62
C THR A 99 -5.46 -3.40 -6.16
N CYS A 100 -5.47 -4.53 -5.44
CA CYS A 100 -4.23 -5.23 -5.05
C CYS A 100 -3.42 -5.68 -6.29
N THR A 101 -4.09 -6.31 -7.25
CA THR A 101 -3.45 -6.77 -8.50
C THR A 101 -2.89 -5.58 -9.31
N TYR A 102 -3.61 -4.46 -9.38
CA TYR A 102 -3.18 -3.23 -10.03
C TYR A 102 -1.90 -2.69 -9.40
N LEU A 103 -1.87 -2.54 -8.06
CA LEU A 103 -0.71 -2.04 -7.33
C LEU A 103 0.51 -2.95 -7.47
N LEU A 104 0.30 -4.28 -7.47
CA LEU A 104 1.36 -5.25 -7.67
C LEU A 104 1.94 -5.16 -9.09
N LEU A 105 1.10 -5.00 -10.11
CA LEU A 105 1.55 -4.81 -11.49
C LEU A 105 2.27 -3.48 -11.68
N LEU A 106 1.78 -2.39 -11.09
CA LEU A 106 2.42 -1.08 -11.13
C LEU A 106 3.82 -1.13 -10.50
N SER A 107 3.97 -1.78 -9.34
CA SER A 107 5.27 -2.01 -8.70
C SER A 107 6.21 -2.82 -9.59
N ARG A 108 5.72 -3.87 -10.25
CA ARG A 108 6.50 -4.66 -11.21
C ARG A 108 6.94 -3.83 -12.43
N LYS A 109 6.08 -2.95 -12.94
CA LYS A 109 6.42 -2.03 -14.04
C LYS A 109 7.57 -1.10 -13.65
N LYS A 110 7.50 -0.51 -12.45
CA LYS A 110 8.55 0.37 -11.91
C LYS A 110 9.89 -0.34 -11.73
N GLN A 111 9.86 -1.65 -11.49
CA GLN A 111 11.05 -2.50 -11.40
C GLN A 111 11.60 -2.95 -12.78
N GLY A 112 10.97 -2.54 -13.89
CA GLY A 112 11.36 -2.95 -15.24
C GLY A 112 11.02 -4.41 -15.58
N LEU A 113 10.14 -5.05 -14.81
CA LEU A 113 9.75 -6.45 -15.01
C LEU A 113 8.60 -6.55 -16.02
N PRO A 114 8.48 -7.69 -16.74
CA PRO A 114 7.40 -7.88 -17.70
C PRO A 114 6.03 -7.93 -17.01
N LEU A 115 5.07 -7.19 -17.58
CA LEU A 115 3.67 -7.19 -17.18
C LEU A 115 2.98 -8.44 -17.73
N ARG A 116 2.91 -9.50 -16.92
CA ARG A 116 2.21 -10.74 -17.27
C ARG A 116 1.37 -11.21 -16.10
N LEU A 117 0.08 -11.40 -16.33
CA LEU A 117 -0.81 -12.10 -15.42
C LEU A 117 -0.94 -13.56 -15.87
N ASN A 118 -0.82 -14.50 -14.93
CA ASN A 118 -0.93 -15.91 -15.24
C ASN A 118 -2.41 -16.28 -15.49
N THR A 119 -2.74 -16.57 -16.74
CA THR A 119 -4.10 -16.94 -17.20
C THR A 119 -4.52 -18.36 -16.83
N GLU A 120 -3.57 -19.24 -16.48
CA GLU A 120 -3.86 -20.66 -16.17
C GLU A 120 -4.51 -20.83 -14.79
N PHE A 121 -4.17 -19.97 -13.82
CA PHE A 121 -4.76 -20.03 -12.49
C PHE A 121 -6.22 -19.56 -12.50
N THR A 122 -6.54 -18.46 -13.18
CA THR A 122 -7.92 -17.94 -13.19
C THR A 122 -8.90 -18.84 -13.92
N ARG A 123 -8.48 -19.59 -14.95
CA ARG A 123 -9.34 -20.58 -15.62
C ARG A 123 -9.82 -21.65 -14.64
N LYS A 124 -8.93 -22.21 -13.81
CA LYS A 124 -9.28 -23.26 -12.82
C LYS A 124 -10.14 -22.75 -11.66
N TYR A 125 -10.04 -21.48 -11.28
CA TYR A 125 -10.87 -20.90 -10.22
C TYR A 125 -12.24 -20.42 -10.73
N ARG A 126 -12.32 -19.82 -11.93
CA ARG A 126 -13.59 -19.42 -12.58
C ARG A 126 -14.50 -20.62 -12.83
N SER A 127 -13.93 -21.75 -13.28
CA SER A 127 -14.66 -23.02 -13.43
C SER A 127 -15.15 -23.60 -12.10
N ARG A 128 -14.42 -23.36 -10.99
CA ARG A 128 -14.84 -23.79 -9.64
C ARG A 128 -15.93 -22.88 -9.05
N GLN A 129 -15.84 -21.57 -9.23
CA GLN A 129 -16.87 -20.64 -8.76
C GLN A 129 -18.19 -20.81 -9.52
N GLN A 130 -18.18 -21.00 -10.84
CA GLN A 130 -19.40 -21.30 -11.60
C GLN A 130 -20.10 -22.60 -11.17
N ARG A 131 -19.35 -23.58 -10.65
CA ARG A 131 -19.93 -24.82 -10.07
C ARG A 131 -20.58 -24.57 -8.71
N LEU A 132 -19.98 -23.73 -7.87
CA LEU A 132 -20.53 -23.37 -6.57
C LEU A 132 -21.83 -22.53 -6.69
N PHE A 133 -21.93 -21.66 -7.70
CA PHE A 133 -23.16 -20.88 -7.95
C PHE A 133 -24.27 -21.64 -8.69
N LYS A 134 -23.96 -22.75 -9.38
CA LYS A 134 -24.99 -23.62 -10.01
C LYS A 134 -25.75 -24.50 -9.02
N HIS A 135 -25.29 -24.62 -7.78
CA HIS A 135 -25.92 -25.45 -6.74
C HIS A 135 -26.51 -24.65 -5.58
N SER A 136 -26.73 -23.34 -5.74
CA SER A 136 -27.64 -22.64 -4.84
C SER A 136 -29.08 -23.05 -5.19
N PRO A 137 -29.84 -23.70 -4.29
CA PRO A 137 -31.26 -23.91 -4.53
C PRO A 137 -31.93 -22.55 -4.68
N ARG A 138 -32.72 -22.39 -5.75
CA ARG A 138 -33.61 -21.25 -5.96
C ARG A 138 -34.34 -20.95 -4.64
N VAL A 139 -34.05 -19.81 -4.04
CA VAL A 139 -35.01 -19.20 -3.10
C VAL A 139 -36.18 -18.77 -3.97
N SER A 140 -37.25 -19.57 -3.95
CA SER A 140 -38.53 -19.22 -4.56
C SER A 140 -39.05 -17.95 -3.90
N SER A 141 -38.95 -16.81 -4.59
CA SER A 141 -39.72 -15.62 -4.26
C SER A 141 -41.19 -15.89 -4.64
N ALA A 142 -41.95 -16.45 -3.70
CA ALA A 142 -43.40 -16.42 -3.78
C ALA A 142 -43.84 -14.96 -3.60
N VAL A 143 -44.12 -14.29 -4.71
CA VAL A 143 -44.83 -13.00 -4.71
C VAL A 143 -46.27 -13.31 -4.34
N ASN A 144 -46.66 -13.07 -3.09
CA ASN A 144 -48.03 -13.20 -2.65
C ASN A 144 -48.77 -11.89 -2.98
N THR A 145 -49.34 -11.82 -4.18
CA THR A 145 -50.36 -10.82 -4.53
C THR A 145 -51.64 -11.15 -3.78
N ASN A 146 -51.96 -10.37 -2.75
CA ASN A 146 -53.31 -10.24 -2.23
C ASN A 146 -53.52 -8.84 -1.65
N ILE A 147 -54.05 -7.95 -2.49
CA ILE A 147 -54.85 -6.81 -2.01
C ILE A 147 -56.17 -6.91 -2.78
N ARG A 148 -57.22 -7.34 -2.08
CA ARG A 148 -58.62 -7.28 -2.51
C ARG A 148 -59.11 -5.83 -2.40
N LEU A 149 -60.00 -5.50 -3.32
CA LEU A 149 -60.74 -4.25 -3.53
C LEU A 149 -61.26 -3.59 -2.26
#